data_AF-A0AB39XYG4-F1
#
_entry.id   AF-A0AB39XYG4-F1
#
_cell.length_a   1.000
_cell.length_b   1.000
_cell.length_c   1.000
_cell.angle_alpha   90.00
_cell.angle_beta   90.00
_cell.angle_gamma   90.00
#
_symmetry.space_group_name_H-M   'P 1'
#
loop_
_entity.id
_entity.type
_entity.pdbx_description
1 polymer ?
#
loop_
_entity_poly.entity_id
_entity_poly.type
_entity_poly.pdbx_seq_one_letter_code
_entity_poly.pdbx_strand_id
1 'polypeptide(L)'
;MRNLPRAAAAVLAAALLVLAAGCSGTTDADGARGGAGKPAGSAAPVAIPAPGRAPAPAAVLAPPPKPGEIRLEPGPFTDRVQLTALTLAPAGKPGVTGHLAITSDVSDVLSLELRAAYYDADGRLLGTGTFHYQEEGADAPAGDHHEGPRAGGDGIDFTVPAEQLSGTPSSAVLSLPVLVNE
;
A
#
# COMPACT_ATOMS: atom_id res chain seq x y z
N MET A 1 -30.34 -31.70 35.31
CA MET A 1 -29.26 -32.63 35.77
C MET A 1 -28.48 -33.08 34.55
N ARG A 2 -27.13 -33.14 34.67
CA ARG A 2 -26.10 -33.50 33.65
C ARG A 2 -25.29 -32.32 33.07
N ASN A 3 -24.51 -31.72 33.96
CA ASN A 3 -23.04 -31.72 34.02
C ASN A 3 -22.28 -31.85 32.69
N LEU A 4 -21.51 -30.83 32.32
CA LEU A 4 -20.23 -31.00 31.64
C LEU A 4 -19.12 -30.12 32.27
N PRO A 5 -17.88 -30.63 32.34
CA PRO A 5 -16.83 -30.15 33.23
C PRO A 5 -16.04 -28.96 32.64
N ARG A 6 -15.75 -27.98 33.50
CA ARG A 6 -14.68 -27.00 33.30
C ARG A 6 -13.37 -27.59 33.84
N ALA A 7 -12.36 -27.77 33.00
CA ALA A 7 -10.99 -28.02 33.43
C ALA A 7 -9.99 -27.65 32.33
N ALA A 8 -8.77 -27.31 32.78
CA ALA A 8 -7.56 -26.88 32.06
C ALA A 8 -7.54 -25.40 31.66
N ALA A 9 -6.45 -24.64 31.80
CA ALA A 9 -5.13 -24.73 32.42
C ALA A 9 -4.60 -23.25 32.35
N ALA A 10 -3.60 -22.72 33.02
CA ALA A 10 -2.36 -23.22 33.58
C ALA A 10 -1.83 -22.13 34.53
N VAL A 11 -1.13 -22.51 35.59
CA VAL A 11 -0.42 -21.57 36.46
C VAL A 11 0.97 -22.13 36.80
N LEU A 12 1.96 -21.25 36.61
CA LEU A 12 3.31 -21.16 37.18
C LEU A 12 4.47 -22.06 36.68
N ALA A 13 5.45 -21.35 36.10
CA ALA A 13 6.82 -21.14 36.58
C ALA A 13 7.93 -22.19 36.37
N ALA A 14 9.08 -21.65 35.93
CA ALA A 14 10.49 -21.97 36.25
C ALA A 14 11.33 -21.95 34.97
N ALA A 15 12.58 -21.50 34.92
CA ALA A 15 13.45 -20.73 35.79
C ALA A 15 14.63 -20.27 34.92
N LEU A 16 15.15 -19.07 35.17
CA LEU A 16 16.37 -18.53 34.56
C LEU A 16 17.59 -19.37 34.98
N LEU A 17 18.37 -19.86 34.03
CA LEU A 17 19.74 -20.34 34.28
C LEU A 17 20.76 -19.29 33.86
N VAL A 18 21.55 -18.88 34.86
CA VAL A 18 22.66 -17.94 34.82
C VAL A 18 23.88 -18.56 34.11
N LEU A 19 24.49 -17.81 33.20
CA LEU A 19 25.79 -18.09 32.60
C LEU A 19 26.92 -17.72 33.58
N ALA A 20 27.76 -18.69 33.94
CA ALA A 20 29.10 -18.44 34.47
C ALA A 20 30.00 -19.66 34.28
N ALA A 21 30.88 -19.61 33.28
CA ALA A 21 32.10 -20.42 33.26
C ALA A 21 33.18 -19.62 32.52
N GLY A 22 33.95 -18.86 33.31
CA GLY A 22 35.24 -18.35 32.89
C GLY A 22 36.29 -19.46 32.97
N CYS A 23 37.14 -19.55 31.96
CA CYS A 23 38.45 -20.16 32.07
C CYS A 23 39.46 -19.20 31.44
N SER A 24 40.19 -18.52 32.31
CA SER A 24 41.43 -17.82 31.99
C SER A 24 42.46 -18.84 31.50
N GLY A 25 43.03 -18.60 30.33
CA GLY A 25 44.08 -19.43 29.74
C GLY A 25 45.11 -18.57 29.01
N THR A 26 46.11 -18.12 29.76
CA THR A 26 47.52 -17.89 29.39
C THR A 26 47.86 -17.16 28.09
N THR A 27 48.44 -15.96 28.25
CA THR A 27 49.37 -15.32 27.31
C THR A 27 50.57 -16.21 27.02
N ASP A 28 50.88 -16.41 25.74
CA ASP A 28 52.26 -16.58 25.26
C ASP A 28 52.44 -15.81 23.96
N ALA A 29 53.62 -15.20 23.86
CA ALA A 29 53.97 -14.14 22.94
C ALA A 29 54.49 -14.62 21.59
N ASP A 30 54.36 -13.71 20.62
CA ASP A 30 55.19 -13.48 19.44
C ASP A 30 55.41 -14.60 18.39
N GLY A 31 54.83 -14.32 17.21
CA GLY A 31 55.65 -14.24 16.00
C GLY A 31 55.39 -15.28 14.91
N ALA A 32 54.48 -14.97 13.97
CA ALA A 32 54.67 -15.34 12.57
C ALA A 32 53.81 -14.47 11.65
N ARG A 33 54.49 -13.83 10.71
CA ARG A 33 53.99 -12.94 9.67
C ARG A 33 53.20 -13.71 8.62
N GLY A 34 52.27 -13.00 7.97
CA GLY A 34 52.05 -13.15 6.53
C GLY A 34 50.88 -14.05 6.12
N GLY A 35 49.67 -13.55 6.33
CA GLY A 35 48.46 -14.06 5.70
C GLY A 35 47.46 -12.94 5.51
N ALA A 36 47.85 -11.88 4.79
CA ALA A 36 46.91 -10.86 4.36
C ALA A 36 45.92 -11.52 3.39
N GLY A 37 44.81 -12.02 3.94
CA GLY A 37 43.66 -12.44 3.16
C GLY A 37 43.26 -11.29 2.25
N LYS A 38 43.40 -11.50 0.95
CA LYS A 38 43.04 -10.54 -0.09
C LYS A 38 41.60 -10.07 0.17
N PRO A 39 41.31 -8.76 0.28
CA PRO A 39 39.93 -8.32 0.48
C PRO A 39 39.08 -8.85 -0.67
N ALA A 40 37.97 -9.49 -0.31
CA ALA A 40 36.99 -10.01 -1.26
C ALA A 40 36.55 -8.89 -2.22
N GLY A 41 36.42 -9.23 -3.50
CA GLY A 41 36.14 -8.28 -4.58
C GLY A 41 34.93 -7.40 -4.26
N SER A 42 35.11 -6.09 -4.46
CA SER A 42 34.05 -5.10 -4.36
C SER A 42 32.94 -5.44 -5.37
N ALA A 43 31.71 -5.63 -4.88
CA ALA A 43 30.55 -5.83 -5.74
C ALA A 43 30.32 -4.54 -6.56
N ALA A 44 30.18 -4.69 -7.88
CA ALA A 44 29.84 -3.56 -8.73
C ALA A 44 28.48 -2.98 -8.33
N PRO A 45 28.33 -1.64 -8.30
CA PRO A 45 27.07 -1.01 -7.96
C PRO A 45 26.00 -1.42 -8.97
N VAL A 46 24.91 -2.01 -8.48
CA VAL A 46 23.72 -2.29 -9.29
C VAL A 46 22.94 -0.98 -9.40
N ALA A 47 22.86 -0.44 -10.62
CA ALA A 47 21.99 0.70 -10.89
C ALA A 47 20.54 0.20 -10.96
N ILE A 48 19.75 0.50 -9.93
CA ILE A 48 18.30 0.31 -9.98
C ILE A 48 17.72 1.53 -10.70
N PRO A 49 17.03 1.36 -11.85
CA PRO A 49 16.40 2.48 -12.54
C PRO A 49 15.38 3.16 -11.62
N ALA A 50 15.27 4.48 -11.72
CA ALA A 50 14.27 5.23 -10.97
C ALA A 50 12.86 4.66 -11.25
N PRO A 51 11.97 4.64 -10.25
CA PRO A 51 10.60 4.17 -10.44
C PRO A 51 9.95 4.86 -11.64
N GLY A 52 9.37 4.07 -12.54
CA GLY A 52 8.68 4.60 -13.71
C GLY A 52 7.48 5.45 -13.30
N ARG A 53 7.27 6.59 -13.98
CA ARG A 53 6.04 7.38 -13.82
C ARG A 53 4.88 6.59 -14.43
N ALA A 54 3.72 6.61 -13.77
CA ALA A 54 2.49 6.08 -14.36
C ALA A 54 2.26 6.71 -15.75
N PRO A 55 1.81 5.93 -16.75
CA PRO A 55 1.48 6.45 -18.07
C PRO A 55 0.53 7.64 -18.00
N ALA A 56 0.67 8.57 -18.94
CA ALA A 56 -0.30 9.65 -19.08
C ALA A 56 -1.63 9.08 -19.62
N PRO A 57 -2.78 9.61 -19.19
CA PRO A 57 -4.08 9.21 -19.73
C PRO A 57 -4.17 9.42 -21.24
N ALA A 58 -4.95 8.57 -21.92
CA ALA A 58 -5.24 8.76 -23.34
C ALA A 58 -5.95 10.10 -23.58
N ALA A 59 -5.57 10.82 -24.64
CA ALA A 59 -6.23 12.08 -24.98
C ALA A 59 -7.68 11.87 -25.46
N VAL A 60 -7.96 10.72 -26.09
CA VAL A 60 -9.27 10.34 -26.62
C VAL A 60 -9.50 8.84 -26.42
N LEU A 61 -10.69 8.47 -25.98
CA LEU A 61 -11.14 7.08 -25.85
C LEU A 61 -11.90 6.64 -27.11
N ALA A 62 -11.55 5.47 -27.65
CA ALA A 62 -12.21 4.86 -28.79
C ALA A 62 -12.53 3.38 -28.49
N PRO A 63 -13.82 2.98 -28.40
CA PRO A 63 -15.00 3.82 -28.50
C PRO A 63 -15.21 4.71 -27.26
N PRO A 64 -15.95 5.84 -27.39
CA PRO A 64 -16.33 6.67 -26.25
C PRO A 64 -17.11 5.85 -25.20
N PRO A 65 -16.89 6.07 -23.89
CA PRO A 65 -17.67 5.44 -22.85
C PRO A 65 -19.12 5.91 -22.83
N LYS A 66 -20.00 5.09 -22.26
CA LYS A 66 -21.38 5.50 -21.99
C LYS A 66 -21.39 6.59 -20.90
N PRO A 67 -22.39 7.49 -20.90
CA PRO A 67 -22.57 8.44 -19.81
C PRO A 67 -22.67 7.74 -18.45
N GLY A 68 -21.94 8.24 -17.46
CA GLY A 68 -21.80 7.68 -16.11
C GLY A 68 -20.85 6.48 -16.00
N GLU A 69 -20.29 6.00 -17.12
CA GLU A 69 -19.37 4.86 -17.10
C GLU A 69 -18.04 5.24 -16.43
N ILE A 70 -17.61 4.39 -15.49
CA ILE A 70 -16.28 4.42 -14.91
C ILE A 70 -15.57 3.15 -15.35
N ARG A 71 -14.54 3.29 -16.17
CA ARG A 71 -13.68 2.17 -16.59
C ARG A 71 -12.53 2.03 -15.61
N LEU A 72 -12.24 0.81 -15.18
CA LEU A 72 -11.04 0.53 -14.40
C LEU A 72 -9.90 0.20 -15.37
N GLU A 73 -8.79 0.94 -15.27
CA GLU A 73 -7.56 0.65 -16.00
C GLU A 73 -6.74 -0.39 -15.21
N PRO A 74 -6.39 -1.53 -15.84
CA PRO A 74 -5.50 -2.50 -15.22
C PRO A 74 -4.14 -1.86 -14.92
N GLY A 75 -3.67 -2.05 -13.70
CA GLY A 75 -2.42 -1.47 -13.20
C GLY A 75 -1.73 -2.40 -12.21
N PRO A 76 -0.58 -1.99 -11.67
CA PRO A 76 0.28 -2.84 -10.84
C PRO A 76 -0.37 -3.32 -9.53
N PHE A 77 -1.43 -2.64 -9.07
CA PHE A 77 -2.09 -2.92 -7.80
C PHE A 77 -3.59 -3.14 -7.94
N THR A 78 -4.13 -3.12 -9.16
CA THR A 78 -5.59 -3.19 -9.40
C THR A 78 -6.20 -4.51 -8.91
N ASP A 79 -5.41 -5.59 -8.85
CA ASP A 79 -5.82 -6.92 -8.37
C ASP A 79 -5.73 -7.07 -6.85
N ARG A 80 -5.09 -6.12 -6.15
CA ARG A 80 -4.89 -6.12 -4.69
C ARG A 80 -6.01 -5.43 -3.92
N VAL A 81 -6.99 -4.88 -4.64
CA VAL A 81 -8.08 -4.12 -4.06
C VAL A 81 -9.41 -4.55 -4.66
N GLN A 82 -10.45 -4.40 -3.86
CA GLN A 82 -11.82 -4.46 -4.31
C GLN A 82 -12.39 -3.05 -4.37
N LEU A 83 -12.77 -2.62 -5.57
CA LEU A 83 -13.45 -1.34 -5.81
C LEU A 83 -14.94 -1.60 -6.01
N THR A 84 -15.77 -0.97 -5.18
CA THR A 84 -17.24 -1.10 -5.23
C THR A 84 -17.92 0.26 -5.18
N ALA A 85 -19.23 0.28 -5.43
CA ALA A 85 -20.05 1.50 -5.40
C ALA A 85 -19.55 2.67 -6.28
N LEU A 86 -18.79 2.36 -7.35
CA LEU A 86 -18.23 3.36 -8.24
C LEU A 86 -19.33 4.19 -8.91
N THR A 87 -19.30 5.50 -8.69
CA THR A 87 -20.27 6.44 -9.24
C THR A 87 -19.58 7.72 -9.69
N LEU A 88 -19.97 8.25 -10.85
CA LEU A 88 -19.59 9.59 -11.26
C LEU A 88 -20.60 10.58 -10.67
N ALA A 89 -20.13 11.41 -9.73
CA ALA A 89 -20.99 12.34 -9.01
C ALA A 89 -21.67 13.35 -9.96
N PRO A 90 -22.92 13.76 -9.66
CA PRO A 90 -23.70 14.65 -10.51
C PRO A 90 -23.06 16.04 -10.67
N ALA A 91 -23.52 16.77 -11.69
CA ALA A 91 -23.01 18.09 -12.05
C ALA A 91 -23.08 19.09 -10.87
N GLY A 92 -21.96 19.74 -10.56
CA GLY A 92 -21.81 20.75 -9.49
C GLY A 92 -20.58 20.53 -8.60
N LYS A 93 -20.26 19.27 -8.30
CA LYS A 93 -18.99 18.82 -7.72
C LYS A 93 -18.60 17.48 -8.37
N PRO A 94 -18.27 17.48 -9.67
CA PRO A 94 -17.96 16.25 -10.37
C PRO A 94 -16.75 15.57 -9.73
N GLY A 95 -16.82 14.25 -9.63
CA GLY A 95 -15.80 13.42 -9.00
C GLY A 95 -16.18 11.95 -9.12
N VAL A 96 -15.20 11.06 -9.05
CA VAL A 96 -15.48 9.62 -8.93
C VAL A 96 -15.56 9.31 -7.44
N THR A 97 -16.68 8.78 -7.00
CA THR A 97 -16.85 8.27 -5.63
C THR A 97 -16.89 6.76 -5.66
N GLY A 98 -16.51 6.13 -4.56
CA GLY A 98 -16.63 4.70 -4.40
C GLY A 98 -16.12 4.23 -3.06
N HIS A 99 -16.04 2.92 -2.93
CA HIS A 99 -15.52 2.24 -1.76
C HIS A 99 -14.37 1.32 -2.17
N LEU A 100 -13.28 1.36 -1.41
CA LEU A 100 -12.06 0.59 -1.63
C LEU A 100 -11.77 -0.27 -0.40
N ALA A 101 -11.64 -1.58 -0.61
CA ALA A 101 -11.16 -2.52 0.41
C ALA A 101 -9.93 -3.26 -0.09
N ILE A 102 -8.96 -3.51 0.78
CA ILE A 102 -7.75 -4.28 0.47
C ILE A 102 -8.05 -5.78 0.52
N THR A 103 -7.52 -6.56 -0.44
CA THR A 103 -7.63 -8.02 -0.41
C THR A 103 -6.60 -8.63 0.56
N SER A 104 -6.92 -9.78 1.15
CA SER A 104 -6.22 -10.36 2.31
C SER A 104 -4.74 -10.76 2.10
N ASP A 105 -4.19 -10.57 0.91
CA ASP A 105 -2.82 -10.92 0.53
C ASP A 105 -1.83 -9.74 0.63
N VAL A 106 -2.28 -8.58 1.11
CA VAL A 106 -1.45 -7.40 1.37
C VAL A 106 -1.35 -7.17 2.88
N SER A 107 -0.15 -6.91 3.41
CA SER A 107 0.04 -6.44 4.79
C SER A 107 -0.67 -5.10 5.04
N ASP A 108 -0.51 -4.53 6.23
CA ASP A 108 -1.05 -3.21 6.58
C ASP A 108 -0.65 -2.15 5.52
N VAL A 109 -1.66 -1.41 5.03
CA VAL A 109 -1.48 -0.44 3.93
C VAL A 109 -1.15 0.93 4.49
N LEU A 110 0.12 1.32 4.34
CA LEU A 110 0.63 2.61 4.73
C LEU A 110 0.09 3.74 3.86
N SER A 111 0.04 3.52 2.54
CA SER A 111 -0.30 4.54 1.55
C SER A 111 -0.99 3.95 0.32
N LEU A 112 -1.92 4.70 -0.27
CA LEU A 112 -2.39 4.42 -1.62
C LEU A 112 -2.75 5.70 -2.38
N GLU A 113 -2.75 5.60 -3.70
CA GLU A 113 -3.14 6.68 -4.60
C GLU A 113 -4.09 6.17 -5.68
N LEU A 114 -5.28 6.76 -5.77
CA LEU A 114 -6.20 6.58 -6.89
C LEU A 114 -6.13 7.78 -7.83
N ARG A 115 -6.09 7.54 -9.14
CA ARG A 115 -6.17 8.58 -10.17
C ARG A 115 -7.37 8.36 -11.06
N ALA A 116 -8.09 9.45 -11.34
CA ALA A 116 -9.16 9.45 -12.32
C ALA A 116 -8.81 10.39 -13.49
N ALA A 117 -8.96 9.92 -14.71
CA ALA A 117 -8.99 10.73 -15.91
C ALA A 117 -10.45 10.92 -16.34
N TYR A 118 -10.89 12.16 -16.52
CA TYR A 118 -12.27 12.50 -16.81
C TYR A 118 -12.46 12.86 -18.27
N TYR A 119 -13.53 12.38 -18.88
CA TYR A 119 -13.77 12.52 -20.31
C TYR A 119 -15.15 13.13 -20.59
N ASP A 120 -15.27 13.89 -21.67
CA ASP A 120 -16.54 14.40 -22.17
C ASP A 120 -17.38 13.27 -22.83
N ALA A 121 -18.55 13.62 -23.40
CA ALA A 121 -19.44 12.65 -24.04
C ALA A 121 -18.87 12.04 -25.34
N ASP A 122 -17.89 12.72 -25.95
CA ASP A 122 -17.19 12.26 -27.15
C ASP A 122 -15.94 11.42 -26.80
N GLY A 123 -15.65 11.24 -25.51
CA GLY A 123 -14.48 10.53 -25.02
C GLY A 123 -13.19 11.34 -25.05
N ARG A 124 -13.23 12.67 -25.13
CA ARG A 124 -12.02 13.53 -25.04
C ARG A 124 -11.67 13.84 -23.59
N LEU A 125 -10.38 13.82 -23.28
CA LEU A 125 -9.87 14.11 -21.94
C LEU A 125 -10.15 15.57 -21.54
N LEU A 126 -10.77 15.76 -20.38
CA LEU A 126 -11.08 17.06 -19.78
C LEU A 126 -10.11 17.45 -18.67
N GLY A 127 -9.47 16.47 -18.04
CA GLY A 127 -8.58 16.65 -16.91
C GLY A 127 -8.46 15.41 -16.05
N THR A 128 -7.73 15.53 -14.95
CA THR A 128 -7.44 14.42 -14.04
C THR A 128 -7.63 14.84 -12.58
N GLY A 129 -7.91 13.87 -11.73
CA GLY A 129 -7.98 14.03 -10.28
C GLY A 129 -7.16 12.97 -9.57
N THR A 130 -6.86 13.20 -8.30
CA THR A 130 -6.12 12.25 -7.47
C THR A 130 -6.71 12.21 -6.07
N PHE A 131 -6.82 11.00 -5.52
CA PHE A 131 -7.11 10.75 -4.11
C PHE A 131 -5.90 10.07 -3.49
N HIS A 132 -5.44 10.59 -2.36
CA HIS A 132 -4.35 10.02 -1.59
C HIS A 132 -4.90 9.57 -0.24
N TYR A 133 -4.55 8.35 0.16
CA TYR A 133 -4.77 7.84 1.50
C TYR A 133 -3.44 7.50 2.14
N GLN A 134 -3.33 7.82 3.43
CA GLN A 134 -2.18 7.54 4.29
C GLN A 134 -2.72 7.10 5.64
N GLU A 135 -2.24 5.99 6.18
CA GLU A 135 -2.56 5.58 7.55
C GLU A 135 -1.74 6.45 8.52
N GLU A 136 -2.40 7.09 9.49
CA GLU A 136 -1.71 7.84 10.57
C GLU A 136 -0.95 6.83 11.44
N GLY A 137 0.36 6.68 11.22
CA GLY A 137 1.17 5.70 11.95
C GLY A 137 2.62 5.57 11.53
N ALA A 138 3.01 5.99 10.32
CA ALA A 138 4.39 5.85 9.84
C ALA A 138 5.46 6.58 10.70
N ASP A 139 5.04 7.55 11.53
CA ASP A 139 5.89 8.29 12.48
C ASP A 139 5.41 8.24 13.95
N ALA A 140 4.37 7.45 14.27
CA ALA A 140 3.80 7.41 15.62
C ALA A 140 4.51 6.36 16.50
N PRO A 141 4.86 6.67 17.76
CA PRO A 141 5.46 5.69 18.67
C PRO A 141 4.48 4.53 18.90
N ALA A 142 4.97 3.30 18.73
CA ALA A 142 4.21 2.06 18.89
C ALA A 142 3.46 2.03 20.24
N GLY A 143 2.14 2.21 20.22
CA GLY A 143 1.35 2.19 21.44
C GLY A 143 -0.13 2.53 21.32
N ASP A 144 -0.54 3.34 20.34
CA ASP A 144 -1.95 3.70 20.18
C ASP A 144 -2.63 2.85 19.11
N HIS A 145 -3.62 2.04 19.53
CA HIS A 145 -4.54 1.40 18.61
C HIS A 145 -5.38 2.48 17.92
N HIS A 146 -5.12 2.74 16.65
CA HIS A 146 -5.86 3.71 15.85
C HIS A 146 -7.32 3.29 15.62
N GLU A 147 -8.25 4.19 15.95
CA GLU A 147 -9.72 4.06 15.85
C GLU A 147 -10.29 4.76 14.59
N GLY A 148 -9.46 4.95 13.55
CA GLY A 148 -9.85 5.55 12.26
C GLY A 148 -10.14 4.53 11.16
N PRO A 149 -10.80 4.92 10.05
CA PRO A 149 -11.06 4.04 8.90
C PRO A 149 -9.76 3.50 8.30
N ARG A 150 -9.65 2.17 8.18
CA ARG A 150 -8.51 1.50 7.57
C ARG A 150 -8.89 0.97 6.21
N ALA A 151 -7.96 1.02 5.26
CA ALA A 151 -8.17 0.38 3.96
C ALA A 151 -8.27 -1.16 4.10
N GLY A 152 -7.63 -1.74 5.12
CA GLY A 152 -7.82 -3.13 5.53
C GLY A 152 -9.16 -3.37 6.25
N GLY A 153 -9.68 -4.60 6.16
CA GLY A 153 -10.95 -4.96 6.80
C GLY A 153 -12.16 -4.44 6.02
N ASP A 154 -12.94 -3.54 6.62
CA ASP A 154 -14.19 -2.99 6.07
C ASP A 154 -13.98 -1.96 4.95
N GLY A 155 -12.74 -1.53 4.69
CA GLY A 155 -12.38 -0.60 3.62
C GLY A 155 -12.65 0.88 3.91
N ILE A 156 -12.40 1.72 2.91
CA ILE A 156 -12.55 3.19 2.96
C ILE A 156 -13.43 3.70 1.82
N ASP A 157 -14.24 4.71 2.12
CA ASP A 157 -14.89 5.51 1.10
C ASP A 157 -13.90 6.54 0.55
N PHE A 158 -13.94 6.76 -0.77
CA PHE A 158 -13.08 7.73 -1.43
C PHE A 158 -13.86 8.65 -2.35
N THR A 159 -13.28 9.82 -2.58
CA THR A 159 -13.68 10.73 -3.66
C THR A 159 -12.42 11.17 -4.39
N VAL A 160 -12.32 10.82 -5.66
CA VAL A 160 -11.36 11.44 -6.57
C VAL A 160 -12.03 12.69 -7.13
N PRO A 161 -11.56 13.90 -6.79
CA PRO A 161 -12.21 15.13 -7.21
C PRO A 161 -11.87 15.44 -8.68
N ALA A 162 -12.86 15.92 -9.43
CA ALA A 162 -12.63 16.39 -10.80
C ALA A 162 -12.32 17.91 -10.77
N GLU A 163 -11.14 18.24 -10.29
CA GLU A 163 -10.69 19.64 -10.18
C GLU A 163 -10.20 20.15 -11.52
N GLN A 164 -10.43 21.44 -11.79
CA GLN A 164 -9.84 22.16 -12.94
C GLN A 164 -10.13 21.52 -14.32
N LEU A 165 -11.31 20.89 -14.48
CA LEU A 165 -11.72 20.34 -15.76
C LEU A 165 -11.99 21.43 -16.79
N SER A 166 -11.65 21.17 -18.06
CA SER A 166 -11.98 22.05 -19.18
C SER A 166 -13.45 21.97 -19.63
N GLY A 167 -14.31 21.20 -18.95
CA GLY A 167 -15.70 20.97 -19.29
C GLY A 167 -16.43 20.04 -18.32
N THR A 168 -17.64 19.61 -18.68
CA THR A 168 -18.46 18.70 -17.86
C THR A 168 -18.11 17.24 -18.17
N PRO A 169 -17.68 16.44 -17.18
CA PRO A 169 -17.35 15.05 -17.41
C PRO A 169 -18.61 14.20 -17.62
N SER A 170 -18.55 13.30 -18.60
CA SER A 170 -19.55 12.29 -18.88
C SER A 170 -19.15 10.90 -18.36
N SER A 171 -17.85 10.65 -18.27
CA SER A 171 -17.27 9.34 -17.92
C SER A 171 -15.88 9.52 -17.32
N ALA A 172 -15.34 8.44 -16.75
CA ALA A 172 -13.98 8.45 -16.20
C ALA A 172 -13.25 7.12 -16.43
N VAL A 173 -11.92 7.19 -16.42
CA VAL A 173 -11.03 6.04 -16.28
C VAL A 173 -10.33 6.16 -14.93
N LEU A 174 -10.48 5.14 -14.08
CA LEU A 174 -9.89 5.06 -12.74
C LEU A 174 -8.69 4.11 -12.77
N SER A 175 -7.61 4.47 -12.07
CA SER A 175 -6.40 3.65 -11.92
C SER A 175 -5.86 3.71 -10.49
N LEU A 176 -5.12 2.68 -10.09
CA LEU A 176 -4.43 2.59 -8.79
C LEU A 176 -2.90 2.48 -9.03
N PRO A 177 -2.21 3.59 -9.28
CA PRO A 177 -0.77 3.58 -9.59
C PRO A 177 0.15 3.37 -8.38
N VAL A 178 -0.32 3.62 -7.15
CA VAL A 178 0.49 3.52 -5.94
C VAL A 178 -0.27 2.75 -4.87
N LEU A 179 0.41 1.78 -4.28
CA LEU A 179 0.05 1.11 -3.04
C LEU A 179 1.35 0.79 -2.31
N VAL A 180 1.44 1.21 -1.04
CA VAL A 180 2.57 0.96 -0.16
C VAL A 180 2.05 0.24 1.07
N ASN A 181 2.69 -0.88 1.42
CA ASN A 181 2.34 -1.73 2.55
C ASN A 181 3.60 -2.08 3.37
N GLU A 182 3.40 -2.56 4.60
CA GLU A 182 4.48 -3.08 5.47
C GLU A 182 4.99 -4.48 5.10
#